data_AF-A0AAQ6IJI2-F1
#
_entry.id   AF-A0AAQ6IJI2-F1
#
_cell.length_a   1.000
_cell.length_b   1.000
_cell.length_c   1.000
_cell.angle_alpha   90.00
_cell.angle_beta   90.00
_cell.angle_gamma   90.00
#
_symmetry.space_group_name_H-M   'P 1'
#
loop_
_entity.id
_entity.type
_entity.pdbx_description
1 polymer ?
#
loop_
_entity_poly.entity_id
_entity_poly.type
_entity_poly.pdbx_seq_one_letter_code
_entity_poly.pdbx_strand_id
1 'polypeptide(L)'
;MLFTRGIWAKKNGEIVYHNGQSNIADHFKKRTKMLGDLNDGHCSLEIDDIKSFDNGPFCFHVQKENINYRFTNSCVFIILKAAPEKPVMTPVPAEVDAGSVLSASCSVTHTCQSHSPVFSWNVQNLTSEVTETPRGQGVWETTSSITFVVAAEDGVKSLTCTAVFWRHKQQASTIKLNVKGSLTYKLKSSLPATISVLTVVLIAIVVAAVFIYRKRKHTDNSVQPPPRPEKR
;
A
#
# COMPACT_ATOMS: atom_id res chain seq x y z
N MET A 1 -6.47 43.04 17.11
CA MET A 1 -6.36 42.23 15.88
C MET A 1 -7.76 41.83 15.48
N LEU A 2 -8.18 42.17 14.26
CA LEU A 2 -9.55 41.96 13.79
C LEU A 2 -9.67 40.54 13.23
N PHE A 3 -10.44 39.69 13.89
CA PHE A 3 -10.61 38.30 13.48
C PHE A 3 -11.59 38.23 12.32
N THR A 4 -11.09 37.87 11.13
CA THR A 4 -11.94 37.38 10.04
C THR A 4 -12.64 36.12 10.54
N ARG A 5 -13.97 36.14 10.53
CA ARG A 5 -14.80 35.02 10.98
C ARG A 5 -15.47 34.38 9.77
N GLY A 6 -15.27 33.08 9.62
CA GLY A 6 -15.91 32.27 8.60
C GLY A 6 -17.04 31.46 9.22
N ILE A 7 -18.19 31.47 8.56
CA ILE A 7 -19.39 30.81 9.04
C ILE A 7 -19.92 29.98 7.88
N TRP A 8 -20.19 28.70 8.14
CA TRP A 8 -20.97 27.88 7.23
C TRP A 8 -22.37 27.74 7.78
N ALA A 9 -23.37 28.01 6.94
CA ALA A 9 -24.77 27.90 7.30
C ALA A 9 -25.58 27.26 6.18
N LYS A 10 -26.68 26.61 6.52
CA LYS A 10 -27.67 26.16 5.54
C LYS A 10 -28.54 27.32 5.09
N LYS A 11 -29.23 27.14 3.97
CA LYS A 11 -30.13 28.18 3.42
C LYS A 11 -31.27 28.60 4.37
N ASN A 12 -31.69 27.71 5.27
CA ASN A 12 -32.69 27.98 6.31
C ASN A 12 -32.14 28.75 7.52
N GLY A 13 -30.85 29.12 7.53
CA GLY A 13 -30.20 29.87 8.61
C GLY A 13 -29.54 29.00 9.68
N GLU A 14 -29.65 27.68 9.58
CA GLU A 14 -29.00 26.75 10.52
C GLU A 14 -27.47 26.82 10.42
N ILE A 15 -26.80 27.09 11.55
CA ILE A 15 -25.35 27.27 11.58
C ILE A 15 -24.65 25.91 11.68
N VAL A 16 -23.88 25.59 10.64
CA VAL A 16 -23.15 24.33 10.48
C VAL A 16 -21.75 24.43 11.07
N TYR A 17 -21.08 25.57 10.87
CA TYR A 17 -19.78 25.86 11.49
C TYR A 17 -19.69 27.32 11.88
N HIS A 18 -19.09 27.57 13.04
CA HIS A 18 -18.79 28.90 13.57
C HIS A 18 -17.62 28.80 14.55
N ASN A 19 -16.74 29.82 14.61
CA ASN A 19 -15.58 29.80 15.52
C ASN A 19 -15.97 29.61 17.00
N GLY A 20 -17.10 30.20 17.42
CA GLY A 20 -17.71 29.97 18.74
C GLY A 20 -18.69 28.81 18.72
N GLN A 21 -18.34 27.69 19.35
CA GLN A 21 -19.11 26.43 19.41
C GLN A 21 -20.54 26.57 19.92
N SER A 22 -20.82 27.58 20.76
CA SER A 22 -22.16 27.85 21.28
C SER A 22 -23.17 28.25 20.20
N ASN A 23 -22.71 28.73 19.04
CA ASN A 23 -23.56 29.20 17.95
C ASN A 23 -23.85 28.12 16.90
N ILE A 24 -23.20 26.95 17.00
CA ILE A 24 -23.37 25.84 16.05
C ILE A 24 -24.65 25.07 16.43
N ALA A 25 -25.44 24.65 15.44
CA ALA A 25 -26.60 23.80 15.70
C ALA A 25 -26.17 22.48 16.37
N ASP A 26 -26.96 22.00 17.34
CA ASP A 26 -26.53 20.92 18.25
C ASP A 26 -26.07 19.66 17.52
N HIS A 27 -26.74 19.28 16.43
CA HIS A 27 -26.37 18.09 15.68
C HIS A 27 -25.09 18.26 14.86
N PHE A 28 -24.60 19.47 14.60
CA PHE A 28 -23.30 19.73 13.94
C PHE A 28 -22.15 19.97 14.92
N LYS A 29 -22.44 20.26 16.19
CA LYS A 29 -21.42 20.47 17.22
C LYS A 29 -20.44 19.30 17.26
N LYS A 30 -19.15 19.61 17.35
CA LYS A 30 -18.03 18.64 17.37
C LYS A 30 -17.84 17.80 16.09
N ARG A 31 -18.75 17.88 15.11
CA ARG A 31 -18.60 17.21 13.81
C ARG A 31 -18.03 18.12 12.74
N THR A 32 -18.02 19.44 12.95
CA THR A 32 -17.61 20.40 11.92
C THR A 32 -16.32 21.10 12.27
N LYS A 33 -15.45 21.26 11.27
CA LYS A 33 -14.14 21.90 11.42
C LYS A 33 -13.76 22.66 10.15
N MET A 34 -13.23 23.88 10.31
CA MET A 34 -12.61 24.61 9.20
C MET A 34 -11.18 24.10 9.00
N LEU A 35 -10.86 23.69 7.77
CA LEU A 35 -9.55 23.13 7.41
C LEU A 35 -8.59 24.20 6.85
N GLY A 36 -9.12 25.26 6.25
CA GLY A 36 -8.33 26.33 5.63
C GLY A 36 -8.12 27.54 6.53
N ASP A 37 -7.07 28.31 6.25
CA ASP A 37 -6.90 29.66 6.81
C ASP A 37 -7.69 30.68 5.97
N LEU A 38 -8.60 31.40 6.63
CA LEU A 38 -9.41 32.44 6.02
C LEU A 38 -8.58 33.65 5.57
N ASN A 39 -7.41 33.89 6.19
CA ASN A 39 -6.51 34.95 5.80
C ASN A 39 -5.88 34.67 4.42
N ASP A 40 -5.72 33.39 4.08
CA ASP A 40 -5.25 32.92 2.78
C ASP A 40 -6.41 32.73 1.77
N GLY A 41 -7.64 33.05 2.18
CA GLY A 41 -8.84 32.85 1.37
C GLY A 41 -9.35 31.40 1.33
N HIS A 42 -8.85 30.52 2.19
CA HIS A 42 -9.28 29.12 2.24
C HIS A 42 -10.43 28.93 3.24
N CYS A 43 -11.61 28.59 2.72
CA CYS A 43 -12.83 28.42 3.52
C CYS A 43 -13.33 26.95 3.61
N SER A 44 -12.46 25.98 3.30
CA SER A 44 -12.78 24.55 3.28
C SER A 44 -13.34 24.06 4.62
N LEU A 45 -14.46 23.33 4.55
CA LEU A 45 -15.16 22.75 5.68
C LEU A 45 -15.05 21.23 5.66
N GLU A 46 -14.74 20.66 6.81
CA GLU A 46 -14.94 19.24 7.10
C GLU A 46 -16.21 19.06 7.93
N ILE A 47 -17.00 18.03 7.57
CA ILE A 47 -18.13 17.53 8.36
C ILE A 47 -17.90 16.03 8.58
N ASP A 48 -17.55 15.66 9.81
CA ASP A 48 -17.41 14.27 10.23
C ASP A 48 -18.78 13.60 10.41
N ASP A 49 -18.80 12.28 10.21
CA ASP A 49 -19.94 11.40 10.45
C ASP A 49 -21.24 11.92 9.82
N ILE A 50 -21.17 12.20 8.52
CA ILE A 50 -22.29 12.76 7.77
C ILE A 50 -23.53 11.86 7.85
N LYS A 51 -24.68 12.49 8.08
CA LYS A 51 -25.98 11.84 8.23
C LYS A 51 -26.91 12.17 7.08
N SER A 52 -27.93 11.33 6.90
CA SER A 52 -28.95 11.52 5.86
C SER A 52 -29.79 12.79 6.04
N PHE A 53 -29.82 13.39 7.22
CA PHE A 53 -30.52 14.65 7.49
C PHE A 53 -29.62 15.89 7.41
N ASP A 54 -28.31 15.72 7.22
CA ASP A 54 -27.36 16.84 7.04
C ASP A 54 -27.50 17.49 5.64
N ASN A 55 -28.56 17.19 4.88
CA ASN A 55 -28.71 17.66 3.51
C ASN A 55 -28.54 19.18 3.41
N GLY A 56 -27.79 19.59 2.39
CA GLY A 56 -27.55 20.99 2.06
C GLY A 56 -28.78 21.72 1.50
N PRO A 57 -28.59 22.89 0.87
CA PRO A 57 -27.31 23.49 0.51
C PRO A 57 -26.62 24.22 1.67
N PHE A 58 -25.29 24.18 1.66
CA PHE A 58 -24.40 24.87 2.59
C PHE A 58 -23.81 26.11 1.92
N CYS A 59 -23.91 27.26 2.56
CA CYS A 59 -23.40 28.53 2.06
C CYS A 59 -22.31 29.06 3.01
N PHE A 60 -21.27 29.64 2.43
CA PHE A 60 -20.22 30.30 3.20
C PHE A 60 -20.53 31.78 3.42
N HIS A 61 -20.25 32.26 4.62
CA HIS A 61 -20.45 33.64 5.04
C HIS A 61 -19.15 34.11 5.70
N VAL A 62 -18.73 35.33 5.40
CA VAL A 62 -17.55 35.96 6.00
C VAL A 62 -17.94 37.23 6.73
N GLN A 63 -17.41 37.40 7.93
CA GLN A 63 -17.54 38.61 8.73
C GLN A 63 -16.16 39.15 9.04
N LYS A 64 -15.91 40.41 8.68
CA LYS A 64 -14.67 41.13 8.97
C LYS A 64 -15.00 42.59 9.23
N GLU A 65 -14.76 43.08 10.45
CA GLU A 65 -15.14 44.44 10.86
C GLU A 65 -16.63 44.72 10.59
N ASN A 66 -16.95 45.70 9.76
CA ASN A 66 -18.30 46.08 9.33
C ASN A 66 -18.73 45.36 8.04
N ILE A 67 -17.87 44.51 7.48
CA ILE A 67 -18.18 43.72 6.29
C ILE A 67 -18.83 42.42 6.75
N ASN A 68 -20.07 42.22 6.34
CA ASN A 68 -20.77 40.95 6.44
C ASN A 68 -21.20 40.55 5.04
N TYR A 69 -20.55 39.55 4.47
CA TYR A 69 -20.82 39.10 3.12
C TYR A 69 -21.19 37.62 3.09
N ARG A 70 -22.22 37.29 2.31
CA ARG A 70 -22.73 35.94 2.17
C ARG A 70 -22.65 35.51 0.70
N PHE A 71 -22.01 34.38 0.46
CA PHE A 71 -21.88 33.78 -0.87
C PHE A 71 -23.14 32.99 -1.24
N THR A 72 -24.27 33.68 -1.45
CA THR A 72 -25.58 33.04 -1.70
C THR A 72 -25.69 32.30 -3.02
N ASN A 73 -24.89 32.68 -4.01
CA ASN A 73 -24.91 32.09 -5.35
C ASN A 73 -23.89 30.95 -5.51
N SER A 74 -23.14 30.64 -4.45
CA SER A 74 -22.05 29.65 -4.46
C SER A 74 -22.23 28.60 -3.36
N CYS A 75 -23.48 28.32 -2.97
CA CYS A 75 -23.75 27.27 -1.99
C CYS A 75 -23.52 25.88 -2.59
N VAL A 76 -23.02 24.96 -1.77
CA VAL A 76 -22.67 23.59 -2.18
C VAL A 76 -23.62 22.57 -1.57
N PHE A 77 -23.79 21.45 -2.26
CA PHE A 77 -24.54 20.30 -1.74
C PHE A 77 -23.57 19.15 -1.46
N ILE A 78 -23.93 18.33 -0.47
CA ILE A 78 -23.25 17.06 -0.24
C ILE A 78 -24.20 15.96 -0.70
N ILE A 79 -23.68 15.00 -1.46
CA ILE A 79 -24.41 13.82 -1.91
C ILE A 79 -23.99 12.66 -1.03
N LEU A 80 -24.90 12.20 -0.17
CA LEU A 80 -24.65 11.03 0.66
C LEU A 80 -24.76 9.76 -0.19
N LYS A 81 -23.67 8.99 -0.26
CA LYS A 81 -23.69 7.63 -0.82
C LYS A 81 -24.07 6.63 0.27
N ALA A 82 -24.96 5.69 -0.04
CA ALA A 82 -25.39 4.66 0.89
C ALA A 82 -24.24 3.75 1.34
N ALA A 83 -23.29 3.48 0.43
CA ALA A 83 -22.08 2.72 0.70
C ALA A 83 -20.89 3.31 -0.08
N PRO A 84 -19.65 3.06 0.38
CA PRO A 84 -18.47 3.33 -0.44
C PRO A 84 -18.53 2.57 -1.77
N GLU A 85 -17.87 3.10 -2.78
CA GLU A 85 -17.71 2.42 -4.06
C GLU A 85 -16.79 1.20 -3.91
N LYS A 86 -17.00 0.20 -4.78
CA LYS A 86 -16.12 -0.97 -4.82
C LYS A 86 -14.72 -0.55 -5.29
N PRO A 87 -13.65 -1.08 -4.67
CA PRO A 87 -12.30 -0.81 -5.13
C PRO A 87 -12.07 -1.27 -6.57
N VAL A 88 -11.34 -0.45 -7.32
CA VAL A 88 -10.93 -0.76 -8.68
C VAL A 88 -9.54 -1.38 -8.62
N MET A 89 -9.39 -2.60 -9.13
CA MET A 89 -8.10 -3.28 -9.16
C MET A 89 -7.50 -3.23 -10.56
N THR A 90 -6.18 -3.07 -10.64
CA THR A 90 -5.46 -3.25 -11.91
C THR A 90 -5.59 -4.70 -12.38
N PRO A 91 -5.73 -4.96 -13.69
CA PRO A 91 -5.70 -6.31 -14.22
C PRO A 91 -4.41 -7.03 -13.84
N VAL A 92 -4.51 -8.32 -13.51
CA VAL A 92 -3.35 -9.23 -13.37
C VAL A 92 -3.46 -10.33 -14.44
N PRO A 93 -2.37 -11.01 -14.80
CA PRO A 93 -2.43 -12.11 -15.75
C PRO A 93 -3.37 -13.22 -15.26
N ALA A 94 -4.18 -13.76 -16.17
CA ALA A 94 -5.14 -14.82 -15.86
C ALA A 94 -4.46 -16.15 -15.51
N GLU A 95 -3.24 -16.37 -16.01
CA GLU A 95 -2.44 -17.57 -15.84
C GLU A 95 -1.05 -17.15 -15.34
N VAL A 96 -0.59 -17.73 -14.23
CA VAL A 96 0.65 -17.32 -13.55
C VAL A 96 1.41 -18.52 -13.00
N ASP A 97 2.74 -18.41 -12.95
CA ASP A 97 3.60 -19.47 -12.42
C ASP A 97 3.72 -19.38 -10.89
N ALA A 98 3.69 -20.53 -10.22
CA ALA A 98 3.97 -20.65 -8.80
C ALA A 98 5.36 -20.08 -8.46
N GLY A 99 5.41 -19.25 -7.41
CA GLY A 99 6.64 -18.59 -6.97
C GLY A 99 7.08 -17.38 -7.78
N SER A 100 6.33 -17.02 -8.85
CA SER A 100 6.56 -15.75 -9.54
C SER A 100 6.17 -14.56 -8.67
N VAL A 101 6.72 -13.39 -8.97
CA VAL A 101 6.39 -12.12 -8.30
C VAL A 101 5.42 -11.34 -9.18
N LEU A 102 4.30 -10.92 -8.61
CA LEU A 102 3.29 -10.10 -9.27
C LEU A 102 3.11 -8.78 -8.56
N SER A 103 2.71 -7.77 -9.32
CA SER A 103 2.30 -6.46 -8.82
C SER A 103 0.80 -6.28 -9.05
N ALA A 104 0.13 -5.68 -8.07
CA ALA A 104 -1.27 -5.28 -8.20
C ALA A 104 -1.51 -3.96 -7.48
N SER A 105 -2.38 -3.13 -8.06
CA SER A 105 -2.86 -1.91 -7.42
C SER A 105 -4.36 -1.96 -7.25
N CYS A 106 -4.83 -1.25 -6.22
CA CYS A 106 -6.23 -1.17 -5.83
C CYS A 106 -6.54 0.27 -5.43
N SER A 107 -7.51 0.90 -6.09
CA SER A 107 -7.87 2.30 -5.88
C SER A 107 -9.32 2.48 -5.42
N VAL A 108 -9.54 3.49 -4.60
CA VAL A 108 -10.87 3.95 -4.17
C VAL A 108 -10.93 5.47 -4.19
N THR A 109 -12.13 6.01 -4.41
CA THR A 109 -12.41 7.43 -4.23
C THR A 109 -13.09 7.67 -2.88
N HIS A 110 -12.75 8.79 -2.23
CA HIS A 110 -13.34 9.21 -0.95
C HIS A 110 -13.27 10.74 -0.79
N THR A 111 -13.94 11.28 0.24
CA THR A 111 -14.04 12.73 0.46
C THR A 111 -13.47 13.19 1.82
N CYS A 112 -12.93 12.27 2.61
CA CYS A 112 -12.50 12.52 3.98
C CYS A 112 -10.98 12.35 4.10
N GLN A 113 -10.23 13.40 3.78
CA GLN A 113 -8.75 13.36 3.85
C GLN A 113 -8.22 13.08 5.26
N SER A 114 -8.91 13.55 6.30
CA SER A 114 -8.57 13.26 7.69
C SER A 114 -8.72 11.78 8.06
N HIS A 115 -9.50 11.02 7.29
CA HIS A 115 -9.84 9.63 7.54
C HIS A 115 -9.73 8.80 6.27
N SER A 116 -8.54 8.83 5.66
CA SER A 116 -8.26 8.08 4.44
C SER A 116 -8.50 6.57 4.61
N PRO A 117 -8.96 5.88 3.55
CA PRO A 117 -9.22 4.45 3.61
C PRO A 117 -7.94 3.64 3.85
N VAL A 118 -8.06 2.62 4.71
CA VAL A 118 -6.98 1.67 5.01
C VAL A 118 -7.17 0.43 4.16
N PHE A 119 -6.09 -0.01 3.50
CA PHE A 119 -6.12 -1.16 2.60
C PHE A 119 -5.60 -2.42 3.28
N SER A 120 -6.18 -3.55 2.91
CA SER A 120 -5.69 -4.88 3.26
C SER A 120 -5.81 -5.82 2.06
N TRP A 121 -4.90 -6.78 2.01
CA TRP A 121 -4.79 -7.77 0.94
C TRP A 121 -4.82 -9.17 1.54
N ASN A 122 -5.41 -10.14 0.83
CA ASN A 122 -5.46 -11.53 1.29
C ASN A 122 -4.17 -12.32 1.02
N VAL A 123 -3.08 -11.65 0.68
CA VAL A 123 -1.76 -12.21 0.40
C VAL A 123 -0.71 -11.46 1.21
N GLN A 124 0.38 -12.14 1.54
CA GLN A 124 1.53 -11.48 2.15
C GLN A 124 2.27 -10.68 1.09
N ASN A 125 2.40 -9.38 1.31
CA ASN A 125 3.11 -8.48 0.41
C ASN A 125 4.62 -8.48 0.71
N LEU A 126 5.41 -8.32 -0.35
CA LEU A 126 6.85 -8.05 -0.29
C LEU A 126 7.08 -6.55 -0.14
N THR A 127 6.35 -5.75 -0.91
CA THR A 127 6.33 -4.30 -0.83
C THR A 127 4.89 -3.79 -0.77
N SER A 128 4.72 -2.64 -0.13
CA SER A 128 3.43 -1.96 -0.02
C SER A 128 3.66 -0.47 -0.11
N GLU A 129 2.92 0.19 -1.00
CA GLU A 129 2.91 1.63 -1.17
C GLU A 129 1.46 2.10 -1.20
N VAL A 130 1.19 3.25 -0.57
CA VAL A 130 -0.12 3.91 -0.61
C VAL A 130 0.11 5.34 -1.07
N THR A 131 -0.61 5.72 -2.12
CA THR A 131 -0.56 7.08 -2.67
C THR A 131 -1.94 7.74 -2.60
N GLU A 132 -1.95 9.04 -2.37
CA GLU A 132 -3.17 9.85 -2.33
C GLU A 132 -3.07 10.96 -3.36
N THR A 133 -4.09 11.08 -4.20
CA THR A 133 -4.15 12.09 -5.25
C THR A 133 -5.45 12.88 -5.15
N PRO A 134 -5.40 14.22 -5.13
CA PRO A 134 -6.60 15.04 -5.17
C PRO A 134 -7.23 14.96 -6.57
N ARG A 135 -8.53 14.66 -6.63
CA ARG A 135 -9.33 14.69 -7.87
C ARG A 135 -10.05 16.03 -8.10
N GLY A 136 -9.99 16.93 -7.12
CA GLY A 136 -10.69 18.21 -7.12
C GLY A 136 -12.05 18.13 -6.42
N GLN A 137 -12.65 19.28 -6.13
CA GLN A 137 -13.97 19.39 -5.46
C GLN A 137 -14.07 18.61 -4.12
N GLY A 138 -12.96 18.47 -3.39
CA GLY A 138 -12.91 17.73 -2.13
C GLY A 138 -12.92 16.20 -2.28
N VAL A 139 -12.79 15.68 -3.49
CA VAL A 139 -12.64 14.24 -3.77
C VAL A 139 -11.16 13.88 -3.84
N TRP A 140 -10.81 12.76 -3.20
CA TRP A 140 -9.49 12.16 -3.17
C TRP A 140 -9.56 10.74 -3.74
N GLU A 141 -8.50 10.33 -4.42
CA GLU A 141 -8.27 8.95 -4.81
C GLU A 141 -7.08 8.41 -4.04
N THR A 142 -7.30 7.33 -3.28
CA THR A 142 -6.23 6.61 -2.59
C THR A 142 -6.00 5.28 -3.30
N THR A 143 -4.74 4.99 -3.61
CA THR A 143 -4.33 3.77 -4.30
C THR A 143 -3.31 3.00 -3.47
N SER A 144 -3.58 1.73 -3.18
CA SER A 144 -2.62 0.79 -2.60
C SER A 144 -2.01 -0.06 -3.71
N SER A 145 -0.68 -0.09 -3.77
CA SER A 145 0.09 -0.92 -4.69
C SER A 145 0.95 -1.90 -3.90
N ILE A 146 0.86 -3.18 -4.24
CA ILE A 146 1.65 -4.24 -3.61
C ILE A 146 2.41 -5.05 -4.64
N THR A 147 3.53 -5.63 -4.21
CA THR A 147 4.12 -6.79 -4.87
C THR A 147 4.01 -8.01 -3.95
N PHE A 148 3.81 -9.20 -4.51
CA PHE A 148 3.66 -10.43 -3.73
C PHE A 148 4.16 -11.64 -4.50
N VAL A 149 4.48 -12.72 -3.78
CA VAL A 149 4.87 -14.01 -4.37
C VAL A 149 3.62 -14.87 -4.55
N VAL A 150 3.43 -15.43 -5.75
CA VAL A 150 2.34 -16.35 -6.04
C VAL A 150 2.53 -17.65 -5.26
N ALA A 151 1.52 -18.04 -4.48
CA ALA A 151 1.56 -19.25 -3.67
C ALA A 151 1.83 -20.50 -4.53
N ALA A 152 2.62 -21.43 -3.99
CA ALA A 152 2.95 -22.68 -4.67
C ALA A 152 1.82 -23.71 -4.57
N GLU A 153 0.67 -23.40 -5.15
CA GLU A 153 -0.50 -24.26 -5.16
C GLU A 153 -1.28 -24.05 -6.46
N ASP A 154 -1.33 -25.09 -7.30
CA ASP A 154 -1.94 -25.02 -8.62
C ASP A 154 -3.46 -24.79 -8.55
N GLY A 155 -4.02 -24.27 -9.63
CA GLY A 155 -5.45 -24.04 -9.80
C GLY A 155 -5.87 -22.59 -9.56
N VAL A 156 -7.18 -22.37 -9.49
CA VAL A 156 -7.76 -21.04 -9.40
C VAL A 156 -7.57 -20.47 -7.99
N LYS A 157 -6.91 -19.31 -7.91
CA LYS A 157 -6.69 -18.51 -6.71
C LYS A 157 -7.33 -17.14 -6.85
N SER A 158 -7.64 -16.53 -5.72
CA SER A 158 -8.24 -15.20 -5.66
C SER A 158 -7.29 -14.21 -5.00
N LEU A 159 -7.07 -13.08 -5.65
CA LEU A 159 -6.45 -11.90 -5.04
C LEU A 159 -7.57 -10.92 -4.67
N THR A 160 -7.66 -10.60 -3.38
CA THR A 160 -8.69 -9.72 -2.83
C THR A 160 -8.03 -8.51 -2.19
N CYS A 161 -8.47 -7.33 -2.60
CA CYS A 161 -8.19 -6.06 -1.96
C CYS A 161 -9.43 -5.61 -1.17
N THR A 162 -9.25 -5.25 0.09
CA THR A 162 -10.31 -4.67 0.94
C THR A 162 -9.89 -3.27 1.36
N ALA A 163 -10.76 -2.29 1.09
CA ALA A 163 -10.63 -0.92 1.57
C ALA A 163 -11.58 -0.69 2.74
N VAL A 164 -11.03 -0.30 3.88
CA VAL A 164 -11.75 0.02 5.12
C VAL A 164 -11.78 1.54 5.27
N PHE A 165 -12.97 2.10 5.16
CA PHE A 165 -13.27 3.51 5.30
C PHE A 165 -13.61 3.86 6.75
N TRP A 166 -13.75 5.15 7.00
CA TRP A 166 -14.17 5.67 8.30
C TRP A 166 -15.41 4.96 8.86
N ARG A 167 -15.41 4.73 10.18
CA ARG A 167 -16.44 3.97 10.92
C ARG A 167 -16.65 2.54 10.43
N HIS A 168 -15.57 1.87 10.05
CA HIS A 168 -15.55 0.45 9.67
C HIS A 168 -16.46 0.09 8.49
N LYS A 169 -16.83 1.08 7.67
CA LYS A 169 -17.46 0.79 6.37
C LYS A 169 -16.40 0.17 5.48
N GLN A 170 -16.69 -0.92 4.80
CA GLN A 170 -15.70 -1.59 3.97
C GLN A 170 -16.28 -2.00 2.63
N GLN A 171 -15.42 -2.04 1.62
CA GLN A 171 -15.70 -2.66 0.35
C GLN A 171 -14.49 -3.47 -0.09
N ALA A 172 -14.76 -4.55 -0.83
CA ALA A 172 -13.73 -5.44 -1.34
C ALA A 172 -13.91 -5.67 -2.84
N SER A 173 -12.78 -5.90 -3.50
CA SER A 173 -12.70 -6.29 -4.89
C SER A 173 -11.82 -7.52 -5.00
N THR A 174 -12.21 -8.46 -5.85
CA THR A 174 -11.53 -9.75 -5.99
C THR A 174 -11.33 -10.05 -7.46
N ILE A 175 -10.09 -10.40 -7.81
CA ILE A 175 -9.72 -10.92 -9.12
C ILE A 175 -9.28 -12.38 -8.99
N LYS A 176 -9.51 -13.17 -10.04
CA LYS A 176 -9.12 -14.59 -10.10
C LYS A 176 -7.93 -14.76 -11.03
N LEU A 177 -6.98 -15.58 -10.59
CA LEU A 177 -5.82 -16.01 -11.36
C LEU A 177 -5.70 -17.53 -11.28
N ASN A 178 -5.21 -18.18 -12.31
CA ASN A 178 -4.93 -19.60 -12.33
C ASN A 178 -3.43 -19.82 -12.15
N VAL A 179 -3.05 -20.58 -11.13
CA VAL A 179 -1.65 -20.87 -10.80
C VAL A 179 -1.24 -22.19 -11.42
N LYS A 180 -0.05 -22.24 -11.99
CA LYS A 180 0.57 -23.44 -12.56
C LYS A 180 2.01 -23.64 -12.07
N GLY A 181 2.53 -24.85 -12.20
CA GLY A 181 3.94 -25.14 -11.94
C GLY A 181 4.31 -25.23 -10.46
N SER A 182 3.36 -25.47 -9.55
CA SER A 182 3.63 -25.66 -8.12
C SER A 182 4.63 -26.79 -7.86
N LEU A 183 4.48 -27.94 -8.52
CA LEU A 183 5.38 -29.09 -8.32
C LEU A 183 6.81 -28.77 -8.74
N THR A 184 7.00 -28.15 -9.91
CA THR A 184 8.32 -27.76 -10.41
C THR A 184 8.96 -26.67 -9.55
N TYR A 185 8.18 -25.71 -9.05
CA TYR A 185 8.65 -24.71 -8.10
C TYR A 185 9.09 -25.34 -6.78
N LYS A 186 8.28 -26.24 -6.18
CA LYS A 186 8.62 -26.93 -4.94
C LYS A 186 9.91 -27.74 -5.07
N LEU A 187 10.06 -28.52 -6.15
CA LEU A 187 11.27 -29.29 -6.46
C LEU A 187 12.50 -28.41 -6.61
N LYS A 188 12.37 -27.24 -7.27
CA LYS A 188 13.47 -26.27 -7.39
C LYS A 188 13.84 -25.61 -6.07
N SER A 189 12.87 -25.24 -5.24
CA SER A 189 13.12 -24.65 -3.93
C SER A 189 13.71 -25.65 -2.93
N SER A 190 13.42 -26.94 -3.11
CA SER A 190 13.88 -28.03 -2.24
C SER A 190 15.24 -28.62 -2.66
N LEU A 191 15.82 -28.22 -3.79
CA LEU A 191 17.21 -28.56 -4.12
C LEU A 191 18.08 -27.94 -3.02
N PRO A 192 18.61 -28.74 -2.07
CA PRO A 192 19.29 -28.15 -0.95
C PRO A 192 20.62 -27.58 -1.48
N ALA A 193 21.16 -26.60 -0.77
CA ALA A 193 22.58 -26.22 -0.86
C ALA A 193 23.54 -27.40 -0.57
N THR A 194 23.05 -28.64 -0.45
CA THR A 194 23.82 -29.88 -0.35
C THR A 194 24.61 -30.17 -1.61
N ILE A 195 24.18 -29.72 -2.80
CA ILE A 195 25.01 -29.83 -4.01
C ILE A 195 26.31 -29.04 -3.81
N SER A 196 26.25 -27.86 -3.18
CA SER A 196 27.42 -27.06 -2.83
C SER A 196 28.33 -27.77 -1.83
N VAL A 197 27.77 -28.44 -0.81
CA VAL A 197 28.59 -29.11 0.21
C VAL A 197 29.22 -30.40 -0.31
N LEU A 198 28.46 -31.25 -1.02
CA LEU A 198 28.97 -32.51 -1.57
C LEU A 198 30.05 -32.28 -2.62
N THR A 199 29.87 -31.25 -3.46
CA THR A 199 30.89 -30.86 -4.47
C THR A 199 32.15 -30.32 -3.80
N VAL A 200 32.04 -29.48 -2.77
CA VAL A 200 33.20 -28.99 -2.01
C VAL A 200 33.95 -30.13 -1.31
N VAL A 201 33.24 -31.11 -0.74
CA VAL A 201 33.86 -32.29 -0.12
C VAL A 201 34.59 -33.15 -1.16
N LEU A 202 33.98 -33.41 -2.31
CA LEU A 202 34.62 -34.16 -3.41
C LEU A 202 35.87 -33.44 -3.93
N ILE A 203 35.81 -32.11 -4.11
CA ILE A 203 36.96 -31.31 -4.53
C ILE A 203 38.08 -31.38 -3.47
N ALA A 204 37.76 -31.29 -2.18
CA ALA A 204 38.75 -31.41 -1.11
C ALA A 204 39.44 -32.78 -1.09
N ILE A 205 38.69 -33.87 -1.30
CA ILE A 205 39.25 -35.24 -1.39
C ILE A 205 40.21 -35.34 -2.57
N VAL A 206 39.84 -34.83 -3.75
CA VAL A 206 40.71 -34.86 -4.94
C VAL A 206 41.99 -34.07 -4.71
N VAL A 207 41.90 -32.87 -4.12
CA VAL A 207 43.09 -32.04 -3.81
C VAL A 207 44.01 -32.75 -2.82
N ALA A 208 43.45 -33.36 -1.77
CA ALA A 208 44.22 -34.13 -0.80
C ALA A 208 44.92 -35.34 -1.45
N ALA A 209 44.22 -36.09 -2.31
CA ALA A 209 44.80 -37.22 -3.04
C ALA A 209 45.96 -36.79 -3.95
N VAL A 210 45.81 -35.68 -4.68
CA VAL A 210 46.87 -35.12 -5.54
C VAL A 210 48.07 -34.68 -4.71
N PHE A 211 47.85 -34.05 -3.55
CA PHE A 211 48.93 -33.63 -2.66
C PHE A 211 49.71 -34.83 -2.11
N ILE A 212 49.01 -35.87 -1.67
CA ILE A 212 49.62 -37.12 -1.20
C ILE A 212 50.42 -37.80 -2.32
N TYR A 213 49.87 -37.86 -3.54
CA TYR A 213 50.55 -38.44 -4.70
C TYR A 213 51.82 -37.67 -5.06
N ARG A 214 51.77 -36.33 -5.10
CA ARG A 214 52.94 -35.48 -5.35
C ARG A 214 54.03 -35.68 -4.30
N LYS A 215 53.65 -35.78 -3.02
CA LYS A 215 54.60 -36.05 -1.92
C LYS A 215 55.27 -37.42 -2.05
N ARG A 216 54.52 -38.46 -2.40
CA ARG A 216 55.07 -39.80 -2.68
C ARG A 216 56.05 -39.80 -3.85
N LYS A 217 55.68 -39.16 -4.97
CA LYS A 217 56.57 -39.03 -6.15
C LYS A 217 57.88 -38.27 -5.83
N HIS A 218 57.82 -37.22 -5.01
CA HIS A 218 59.02 -36.52 -4.55
C HIS A 218 59.91 -37.39 -3.67
N THR A 219 59.30 -38.28 -2.88
CA THR A 219 60.04 -39.21 -2.01
C THR A 219 60.73 -40.27 -2.86
N ASP A 220 60.07 -40.84 -3.89
CA ASP A 220 60.68 -41.82 -4.81
C ASP A 220 61.85 -41.23 -5.61
N ASN A 221 61.72 -40.01 -6.11
CA ASN A 221 62.79 -39.33 -6.84
C ASN A 221 64.03 -39.03 -5.98
N SER A 222 63.92 -39.06 -4.64
CA SER A 222 65.02 -38.84 -3.71
C SER A 222 65.85 -40.10 -3.42
N VAL A 223 65.39 -41.29 -3.84
CA VAL A 223 66.00 -42.58 -3.43
C VAL A 223 66.95 -43.15 -4.50
N GLN A 224 67.20 -42.45 -5.62
CA GLN A 224 68.14 -42.92 -6.63
C GLN A 224 69.60 -42.85 -6.10
N PRO A 225 70.31 -43.97 -5.84
CA PRO A 225 71.68 -43.93 -5.32
C PRO A 225 72.69 -43.61 -6.44
N PRO A 226 73.84 -42.99 -6.14
CA PRO A 226 74.84 -42.64 -7.15
C PRO A 226 75.48 -43.90 -7.78
N PRO A 227 75.90 -43.84 -9.06
CA PRO A 227 76.53 -44.95 -9.73
C PRO A 227 77.86 -45.31 -9.06
N ARG A 228 78.05 -46.62 -8.84
CA ARG A 228 79.22 -47.22 -8.19
C ARG A 228 80.50 -46.98 -9.03
N PRO A 229 81.62 -46.57 -8.43
CA PRO A 229 82.86 -46.36 -9.18
C PRO A 229 83.50 -47.69 -9.60
N GLU A 230 83.87 -47.78 -10.86
CA GLU A 230 84.63 -48.87 -11.46
C GLU A 230 86.12 -48.69 -11.10
N LYS A 231 86.72 -49.69 -10.43
CA LYS A 231 88.13 -49.69 -10.03
C LYS A 231 88.95 -50.47 -11.07
N ARG A 232 90.01 -49.77 -11.53
CA ARG A 232 91.27 -50.19 -12.18
C ARG A 232 91.53 -51.67 -12.40
#